data_AF-A0A3Q8CM58-F1
#
_entry.id   AF-A0A3Q8CM58-F1
#
_cell.length_a   1.000
_cell.length_b   1.000
_cell.length_c   1.000
_cell.angle_alpha   90.00
_cell.angle_beta   90.00
_cell.angle_gamma   90.00
#
_symmetry.space_group_name_H-M   'P 1'
#
loop_
_entity.id
_entity.type
_entity.pdbx_description
1 polymer ?
#
loop_
_entity_poly.entity_id
_entity_poly.type
_entity_poly.pdbx_seq_one_letter_code
_entity_poly.pdbx_strand_id
1 'polypeptide(L)' 'MEYDLTDAILLGLKRNKRMKLKPSSQSDIADHFGLSKPYVNQLINGRVAPTENTDEWIKKICLYVGIGS' A
#
# COMPACT_ATOMS: atom_id res chain seq x y z
N MET A 1 14.01 8.80 4.93
CA MET A 1 12.57 9.00 5.17
C MET A 1 11.68 8.13 4.27
N GLU A 2 12.21 7.52 3.19
CA GLU A 2 11.47 6.59 2.31
C GLU A 2 11.16 5.22 2.95
N TYR A 3 11.99 4.81 3.93
CA TYR A 3 11.82 3.57 4.69
C TYR A 3 10.56 3.56 5.56
N ASP A 4 10.11 4.72 6.07
CA ASP A 4 8.99 4.79 7.03
C ASP A 4 7.65 4.35 6.42
N LEU A 5 7.35 4.79 5.20
CA LEU A 5 6.08 4.47 4.55
C LEU A 5 6.02 3.00 4.12
N THR A 6 7.10 2.50 3.53
CA THR A 6 7.20 1.09 3.11
C THR A 6 6.98 0.18 4.32
N ASP A 7 7.69 0.45 5.42
CA ASP A 7 7.62 -0.35 6.63
C ASP A 7 6.23 -0.26 7.28
N ALA A 8 5.63 0.93 7.32
CA ALA A 8 4.26 1.10 7.83
C ALA A 8 3.26 0.25 7.04
N ILE A 9 3.33 0.26 5.70
CA ILE A 9 2.46 -0.54 4.83
C ILE A 9 2.65 -2.03 5.08
N LEU A 10 3.89 -2.50 5.12
CA LEU A 10 4.18 -3.92 5.34
C LEU A 10 3.75 -4.39 6.74
N LEU A 11 3.94 -3.57 7.77
CA LEU A 11 3.45 -3.83 9.13
C LEU A 11 1.93 -3.88 9.19
N GLY A 12 1.25 -2.95 8.51
CA GLY A 12 -0.21 -2.93 8.39
C GLY A 12 -0.76 -4.19 7.73
N LEU A 13 -0.17 -4.62 6.61
CA LEU A 13 -0.54 -5.86 5.94
C LEU A 13 -0.34 -7.09 6.84
N LYS A 14 0.79 -7.13 7.57
CA LYS A 14 1.08 -8.23 8.52
C LYS A 14 0.10 -8.25 9.69
N ARG A 15 -0.28 -7.09 10.23
CA ARG A 15 -1.34 -6.94 11.25
C ARG A 15 -2.66 -7.48 10.71
N ASN A 16 -3.08 -7.02 9.54
CA ASN A 16 -4.34 -7.42 8.93
C ASN A 16 -4.38 -8.93 8.67
N LYS A 17 -3.27 -9.52 8.18
CA LYS A 17 -3.14 -10.97 8.00
C LYS A 17 -3.34 -11.74 9.32
N ARG A 18 -2.75 -11.28 10.43
CA ARG A 18 -2.93 -11.89 11.77
C ARG A 18 -4.38 -11.81 12.25
N MET A 19 -5.07 -10.72 11.93
CA MET A 19 -6.47 -10.49 12.30
C MET A 19 -7.48 -11.05 11.30
N LYS A 20 -7.02 -11.71 10.22
CA LYS A 20 -7.87 -12.16 9.10
C LYS A 20 -8.67 -11.03 8.44
N LEU A 21 -8.12 -9.82 8.42
CA LEU A 21 -8.67 -8.64 7.76
C LEU A 21 -8.02 -8.42 6.38
N LYS A 22 -8.71 -7.69 5.50
CA LYS A 22 -8.19 -7.23 4.21
C LYS A 22 -7.86 -5.72 4.27
N PRO A 23 -6.86 -5.25 3.52
CA PRO A 23 -5.90 -6.04 2.73
C PRO A 23 -4.88 -6.71 3.64
N SER A 24 -4.48 -7.94 3.27
CA SER A 24 -3.46 -8.74 3.98
C SER A 24 -2.20 -8.96 3.15
N SER A 25 -2.21 -8.52 1.88
CA SER A 25 -1.13 -8.65 0.91
C SER A 25 -1.18 -7.53 -0.14
N GLN A 26 -0.10 -7.35 -0.89
CA GLN A 26 -0.08 -6.45 -2.06
C GLN A 26 -1.03 -6.92 -3.18
N SER A 27 -1.31 -8.23 -3.27
CA SER A 27 -2.32 -8.76 -4.19
C SER A 27 -3.72 -8.28 -3.82
N ASP A 28 -4.07 -8.26 -2.53
CA ASP A 28 -5.38 -7.75 -2.09
C ASP A 28 -5.56 -6.27 -2.42
N ILE A 29 -4.48 -5.49 -2.38
CA ILE A 29 -4.48 -4.07 -2.78
C ILE A 29 -4.68 -3.97 -4.29
N ALA A 30 -3.92 -4.75 -5.06
CA ALA A 30 -4.00 -4.79 -6.52
C ALA A 30 -5.42 -5.14 -7.00
N ASP A 31 -6.00 -6.21 -6.45
CA ASP A 31 -7.33 -6.69 -6.80
C ASP A 31 -8.42 -5.68 -6.42
N HIS A 32 -8.30 -5.04 -5.25
CA HIS A 32 -9.28 -4.05 -4.79
C HIS A 32 -9.32 -2.79 -5.65
N PHE A 33 -8.16 -2.30 -6.08
CA PHE A 33 -8.05 -1.06 -6.86
C PHE A 33 -7.97 -1.27 -8.37
N GLY A 34 -8.00 -2.51 -8.85
CA GLY A 34 -7.82 -2.83 -10.28
C GLY A 34 -6.42 -2.49 -10.80
N LEU A 35 -5.41 -2.54 -9.94
CA LEU A 35 -4.01 -2.25 -10.29
C LEU A 35 -3.24 -3.54 -10.56
N SER A 36 -2.10 -3.43 -11.25
CA SER A 36 -1.17 -4.54 -11.34
C SER A 36 -0.36 -4.67 -10.04
N LYS A 37 -0.08 -5.90 -9.61
CA LYS A 37 0.77 -6.16 -8.44
C LYS A 37 2.17 -5.53 -8.57
N PRO A 38 2.85 -5.55 -9.75
CA PRO A 38 4.11 -4.84 -9.92
C PRO A 38 3.98 -3.33 -9.68
N TYR A 39 2.89 -2.71 -10.16
CA TYR A 39 2.67 -1.28 -9.95
C TYR A 39 2.43 -0.95 -8.48
N VAL A 40 1.63 -1.75 -7.76
CA VAL A 40 1.47 -1.63 -6.30
C VAL A 40 2.81 -1.74 -5.57
N ASN A 41 3.68 -2.66 -6.00
CA ASN A 41 5.02 -2.79 -5.43
C ASN A 41 5.88 -1.54 -5.66
N GLN A 42 5.81 -0.93 -6.86
CA GLN A 42 6.54 0.30 -7.17
C GLN A 42 6.02 1.49 -6.35
N LEU A 43 4.70 1.63 -6.21
CA LEU A 43 4.06 2.65 -5.37
C LEU A 43 4.53 2.57 -3.91
N ILE A 44 4.52 1.36 -3.33
CA ILE A 44 4.89 1.15 -1.93
C ILE A 44 6.38 1.44 -1.70
N ASN A 45 7.25 1.00 -2.60
CA ASN A 45 8.71 1.10 -2.43
C ASN A 45 9.30 2.42 -2.96
N GLY A 46 8.48 3.44 -3.26
CA GLY A 46 8.97 4.74 -3.74
C GLY A 46 9.61 4.74 -5.13
N ARG A 47 9.40 3.68 -5.93
CA ARG A 47 10.06 3.50 -7.25
C ARG A 47 9.31 4.14 -8.42
N VAL A 48 8.36 5.02 -8.12
CA VAL A 48 7.52 5.75 -9.09
C VAL A 48 7.86 7.23 -9.02
N ALA A 49 7.69 7.94 -10.14
CA ALA A 49 7.86 9.39 -10.13
C ALA A 49 6.88 10.05 -9.14
N PRO A 50 7.32 11.03 -8.33
CA PRO A 50 6.45 11.77 -7.43
C PRO A 50 5.54 12.66 -8.28
N THR A 51 4.29 12.24 -8.42
CA THR A 51 3.25 12.96 -9.15
C THR A 51 2.02 13.00 -8.26
N GLU A 52 1.11 13.95 -8.51
CA GLU A 52 -0.15 14.05 -7.76
C GLU A 52 -0.91 12.72 -7.76
N ASN A 53 -0.92 12.01 -8.90
CA ASN A 53 -1.55 10.69 -9.02
C ASN A 53 -0.84 9.63 -8.17
N THR A 54 0.49 9.63 -8.10
CA THR A 54 1.26 8.74 -7.22
C THR A 54 0.88 8.95 -5.75
N ASP A 55 0.81 10.21 -5.33
CA ASP A 55 0.47 10.58 -3.95
C ASP A 55 -0.97 10.20 -3.60
N GLU A 56 -1.91 10.39 -4.53
CA GLU A 56 -3.29 9.93 -4.37
C GLU A 56 -3.37 8.41 -4.20
N TRP A 57 -2.61 7.64 -4.98
CA TRP A 57 -2.58 6.19 -4.86
C TRP A 57 -2.01 5.74 -3.53
N ILE A 58 -0.89 6.35 -3.11
CA ILE A 58 -0.29 6.07 -1.81
C ILE A 58 -1.29 6.34 -0.68
N LYS A 59 -2.01 7.47 -0.72
CA LYS A 59 -3.06 7.81 0.26
C LYS A 59 -4.18 6.77 0.28
N LYS A 60 -4.70 6.38 -0.89
CA LYS A 60 -5.75 5.35 -1.01
C LYS A 60 -5.29 4.01 -0.43
N ILE A 61 -4.03 3.62 -0.71
CA ILE A 61 -3.44 2.39 -0.18
C ILE A 61 -3.30 2.47 1.35
N CYS A 62 -2.80 3.58 1.89
CA CYS A 62 -2.67 3.75 3.35
C CYS A 62 -4.01 3.64 4.05
N LEU A 63 -5.04 4.32 3.52
CA LEU A 63 -6.41 4.25 4.03
C LEU A 63 -6.95 2.81 4.01
N TYR A 64 -6.77 2.08 2.90
CA TYR A 64 -7.26 0.71 2.80
C TYR A 64 -6.52 -0.25 3.74
N VAL A 65 -5.20 -0.10 3.89
CA VAL A 65 -4.40 -0.90 4.84
C VAL A 65 -4.74 -0.55 6.30
N GLY A 66 -5.28 0.64 6.55
CA GLY A 66 -5.63 1.15 7.87
C GLY A 66 -4.42 1.77 8.58
N ILE A 67 -3.66 2.57 7.82
CA ILE A 67 -2.53 3.39 8.27
C ILE A 67 -2.98 4.84 8.06
N GLY A 68 -2.86 5.65 9.11
CA GLY A 68 -3.52 6.95 9.24
C GLY A 68 -3.37 7.89 8.03
N SER A 69 -4.44 8.66 7.81
CA SER A 69 -4.62 9.76 6.84
C SER A 69 -3.73 10.97 7.10
#